data_AF-A0A1A2V199-F1
#
_entry.id   AF-A0A1A2V199-F1
#
_cell.length_a   1.000
_cell.length_b   1.000
_cell.length_c   1.000
_cell.angle_alpha   90.00
_cell.angle_beta   90.00
_cell.angle_gamma   90.00
#
_symmetry.space_group_name_H-M   'P 1'
#
loop_
_entity.id
_entity.type
_entity.pdbx_description
1 polymer ?
#
loop_
_entity_poly.entity_id
_entity_poly.type
_entity_poly.pdbx_seq_one_letter_code
_entity_poly.pdbx_strand_id
1 'polypeptide(L)'
;MALSIATAAECEALALSTLGLTETGVGLFSTEGIAASLRRAASFLCPCPPRHIVDAVLEVLRPVRPEPELRREEVVDLLDLLVAAGDLVELRQGEIRTIRLVYLGPPTYVEKEPGRYLIAGVRPFGAPLIPGDLADVTYEGHVRSIEVDPATATSVLRTFGLHRIEPEKWVGQPAKLTATDLIEQVQVRLSTAVPAGDAAQFLVIDPGKPVTYYRGRRRPLQPTDSGEFVARRPQAYGADLWCALRVSNGVPQRLFDFPVDNPDVPGRDEAWRLQAAIDAVRGTPQLYRMRPTDGPNSDGIVDFFSPLPGWAERRLQLVAVPADRSTGALFSFRASSTACEDLRRYLGEMLWMQAMEEGGSA
;
A
#
# COMPACT_ATOMS: atom_id res chain seq x y z
N MET A 1 11.83 -19.44 38.43
CA MET A 1 11.63 -19.33 36.97
C MET A 1 12.72 -20.18 36.32
N ALA A 2 12.38 -21.35 35.76
CA ALA A 2 13.35 -22.18 35.06
C ALA A 2 13.53 -21.61 33.65
N LEU A 3 14.77 -21.32 33.26
CA LEU A 3 15.12 -20.93 31.89
C LEU A 3 15.34 -22.21 31.10
N SER A 4 14.55 -22.41 30.03
CA SER A 4 14.72 -23.50 29.07
C SER A 4 15.14 -22.94 27.72
N ILE A 5 16.00 -23.65 27.01
CA ILE A 5 16.36 -23.33 25.62
C ILE A 5 15.26 -23.93 24.74
N ALA A 6 14.62 -23.09 23.94
CA ALA A 6 13.66 -23.51 22.92
C ALA A 6 14.34 -23.55 21.55
N THR A 7 13.95 -24.51 20.73
CA THR A 7 14.31 -24.61 19.32
C THR A 7 13.59 -23.53 18.50
N ALA A 8 14.09 -23.26 17.30
CA ALA A 8 13.44 -22.34 16.37
C ALA A 8 11.98 -22.72 16.08
N ALA A 9 11.70 -24.03 15.91
CA ALA A 9 10.36 -24.53 15.65
C ALA A 9 9.39 -24.31 16.84
N GLU A 10 9.88 -24.49 18.08
CA GLU A 10 9.09 -24.22 19.29
C GLU A 10 8.79 -22.73 19.44
N CYS A 11 9.78 -21.87 19.15
CA CYS A 11 9.60 -20.42 19.12
C CYS A 11 8.59 -20.00 18.04
N GLU A 12 8.65 -20.60 16.85
CA GLU A 12 7.71 -20.32 15.75
C GLU A 12 6.27 -20.73 16.12
N ALA A 13 6.08 -21.93 16.66
CA ALA A 13 4.78 -22.41 17.10
C ALA A 13 4.18 -21.51 18.21
N LEU A 14 5.00 -21.11 19.18
CA LEU A 14 4.61 -20.20 20.25
C LEU A 14 4.24 -18.80 19.71
N ALA A 15 5.00 -18.29 18.75
CA ALA A 15 4.72 -17.02 18.11
C ALA A 15 3.38 -17.07 17.36
N LEU A 16 3.14 -18.10 16.55
CA LEU A 16 1.87 -18.29 15.83
C LEU A 16 0.69 -18.38 16.79
N SER A 17 0.81 -19.11 17.89
CA SER A 17 -0.23 -19.19 18.93
C SER A 17 -0.49 -17.83 19.58
N THR A 18 0.58 -17.11 19.94
CA THR A 18 0.46 -15.77 20.56
C THR A 18 -0.16 -14.74 19.62
N LEU A 19 0.04 -14.91 18.31
CA LEU A 19 -0.52 -14.05 17.27
C LEU A 19 -1.94 -14.47 16.84
N GLY A 20 -2.46 -15.60 17.34
CA GLY A 20 -3.77 -16.14 16.96
C GLY A 20 -3.82 -16.73 15.54
N LEU A 21 -2.70 -17.27 15.05
CA LEU A 21 -2.54 -17.80 13.69
C LEU A 21 -2.40 -19.33 13.63
N THR A 22 -2.46 -20.05 14.75
CA THR A 22 -2.21 -21.51 14.78
C THR A 22 -3.20 -22.29 13.91
N GLU A 23 -4.48 -21.91 13.92
CA GLU A 23 -5.54 -22.66 13.22
C GLU A 23 -5.78 -22.17 11.79
N THR A 24 -5.05 -21.15 11.33
CA THR A 24 -5.26 -20.54 10.02
C THR A 24 -4.38 -21.14 8.92
N GLY A 25 -3.42 -22.02 9.27
CA GLY A 25 -2.44 -22.57 8.32
C GLY A 25 -1.39 -21.57 7.84
N VAL A 26 -1.37 -20.37 8.43
CA VAL A 26 -0.44 -19.28 8.10
C VAL A 26 0.92 -19.51 8.76
N GLY A 27 2.00 -19.44 7.97
CA GLY A 27 3.38 -19.50 8.51
C GLY A 27 3.84 -18.16 9.09
N LEU A 28 4.77 -18.17 10.06
CA LEU A 28 5.20 -16.95 10.76
C LEU A 28 5.87 -15.93 9.82
N PHE A 29 6.55 -16.42 8.80
CA PHE A 29 7.27 -15.61 7.82
C PHE A 29 6.49 -15.37 6.52
N SER A 30 5.20 -15.70 6.50
CA SER A 30 4.28 -15.26 5.45
C SER A 30 3.99 -13.75 5.59
N THR A 31 3.31 -13.17 4.60
CA THR A 31 2.84 -11.78 4.67
C THR A 31 1.92 -11.59 5.88
N GLU A 32 1.01 -12.52 6.12
CA GLU A 32 0.04 -12.52 7.22
C GLU A 32 0.74 -12.61 8.57
N GLY A 33 1.75 -13.48 8.70
CA GLY A 33 2.53 -13.68 9.92
C GLY A 33 3.39 -12.46 10.29
N ILE A 34 4.03 -11.84 9.29
CA ILE A 34 4.80 -10.61 9.50
C ILE A 34 3.84 -9.44 9.79
N ALA A 35 2.68 -9.37 9.12
CA ALA A 35 1.67 -8.34 9.39
C ALA A 35 1.13 -8.45 10.82
N ALA A 36 0.84 -9.67 11.30
CA ALA A 36 0.45 -9.91 12.68
C ALA A 36 1.55 -9.51 13.67
N SER A 37 2.82 -9.83 13.36
CA SER A 37 3.98 -9.43 14.17
C SER A 37 4.13 -7.92 14.26
N LEU A 38 3.95 -7.19 13.14
CA LEU A 38 3.96 -5.73 13.09
C LEU A 38 2.83 -5.12 13.93
N ARG A 39 1.60 -5.63 13.82
CA ARG A 39 0.48 -5.19 14.66
C ARG A 39 0.76 -5.45 16.14
N ARG A 40 1.34 -6.60 16.47
CA ARG A 40 1.72 -6.95 17.84
C ARG A 40 2.75 -5.97 18.37
N ALA A 41 3.84 -5.73 17.64
CA ALA A 41 4.87 -4.76 18.03
C ALA A 41 4.28 -3.35 18.20
N ALA A 42 3.48 -2.88 17.23
CA ALA A 42 2.80 -1.59 17.30
C ALA A 42 1.94 -1.45 18.56
N SER A 43 1.19 -2.50 18.94
CA SER A 43 0.32 -2.49 20.12
C SER A 43 1.01 -2.19 21.46
N PHE A 44 2.34 -2.36 21.53
CA PHE A 44 3.17 -2.04 22.70
C PHE A 44 4.03 -0.79 22.52
N LEU A 45 4.45 -0.49 21.28
CA LEU A 45 5.43 0.56 21.00
C LEU A 45 4.80 1.90 20.59
N CYS A 46 3.59 1.88 20.03
CA CYS A 46 2.93 3.11 19.59
C CYS A 46 2.52 4.00 20.79
N PRO A 47 2.67 5.33 20.68
CA PRO A 47 3.16 6.06 19.51
C PRO A 47 4.69 6.05 19.38
N CYS A 48 5.20 5.74 18.19
CA CYS A 48 6.65 5.73 17.94
C CYS A 48 7.01 5.99 16.46
N PRO A 49 8.27 6.34 16.16
CA PRO A 49 8.76 6.35 14.79
C PRO A 49 8.61 4.96 14.13
N PRO A 50 8.28 4.89 12.82
CA PRO A 50 8.10 3.62 12.09
C PRO A 50 9.25 2.63 12.26
N ARG A 51 10.49 3.14 12.28
CA ARG A 51 11.70 2.34 12.42
C ARG A 51 11.70 1.45 13.67
N HIS A 52 11.14 1.93 14.79
CA HIS A 52 11.17 1.16 16.04
C HIS A 52 10.29 -0.10 15.96
N ILE A 53 9.17 -0.03 15.22
CA ILE A 53 8.29 -1.19 15.00
C ILE A 53 9.01 -2.21 14.10
N VAL A 54 9.63 -1.73 13.01
CA VAL A 54 10.39 -2.56 12.06
C VAL A 54 11.58 -3.25 12.75
N ASP A 55 12.37 -2.48 13.50
CA ASP A 55 13.53 -2.98 14.24
C ASP A 55 13.11 -4.06 15.24
N ALA A 56 12.05 -3.81 16.02
CA ALA A 56 11.55 -4.78 16.98
C ALA A 56 11.13 -6.11 16.34
N VAL A 57 10.45 -6.08 15.18
CA VAL A 57 10.06 -7.30 14.46
C VAL A 57 11.28 -8.03 13.90
N LEU A 58 12.21 -7.32 13.26
CA LEU A 58 13.42 -7.92 12.70
C LEU A 58 14.29 -8.55 13.79
N GLU A 59 14.50 -7.86 14.90
CA GLU A 59 15.32 -8.34 16.01
C GLU A 59 14.74 -9.60 16.66
N VAL A 60 13.42 -9.67 16.84
CA VAL A 60 12.73 -10.81 17.47
C VAL A 60 12.65 -12.02 16.53
N LEU A 61 12.47 -11.80 15.22
CA LEU A 61 12.30 -12.91 14.26
C LEU A 61 13.63 -13.47 13.74
N ARG A 62 14.73 -12.69 13.77
CA ARG A 62 16.04 -13.12 13.24
C ARG A 62 16.54 -14.44 13.85
N PRO A 63 16.45 -14.70 15.18
CA PRO A 63 16.89 -15.98 15.75
C PRO A 63 16.02 -17.18 15.35
N VAL A 64 14.76 -16.95 14.94
CA VAL A 64 13.80 -18.01 14.57
C VAL A 64 14.04 -18.52 13.16
N ARG A 65 14.41 -17.64 12.22
CA ARG A 65 14.84 -18.03 10.87
C ARG A 65 16.05 -17.20 10.43
N PRO A 66 17.28 -17.73 10.58
CA PRO A 66 18.48 -17.02 10.18
C PRO A 66 18.64 -16.95 8.65
N GLU A 67 18.14 -17.95 7.90
CA GLU A 67 18.27 -18.01 6.43
C GLU A 67 16.96 -18.45 5.73
N PRO A 68 16.55 -17.79 4.63
CA PRO A 68 16.99 -16.46 4.22
C PRO A 68 16.54 -15.40 5.24
N GLU A 69 17.40 -14.41 5.47
CA GLU A 69 17.10 -13.30 6.37
C GLU A 69 15.89 -12.51 5.86
N LEU A 70 15.00 -12.13 6.78
CA LEU A 70 13.88 -11.25 6.47
C LEU A 70 14.40 -9.86 6.09
N ARG A 71 14.10 -9.40 4.87
CA ARG A 71 14.65 -8.15 4.37
C ARG A 71 13.93 -6.97 5.01
N ARG A 72 14.68 -5.99 5.52
CA ARG A 72 14.13 -4.76 6.10
C ARG A 72 13.13 -4.06 5.19
N GLU A 73 13.43 -4.00 3.90
CA GLU A 73 12.58 -3.36 2.89
C GLU A 73 11.18 -4.00 2.84
N GLU A 74 11.08 -5.34 2.92
CA GLU A 74 9.80 -6.06 2.92
C GLU A 74 8.96 -5.73 4.15
N VAL A 75 9.59 -5.59 5.31
CA VAL A 75 8.91 -5.24 6.57
C VAL A 75 8.45 -3.78 6.56
N VAL A 76 9.23 -2.88 5.97
CA VAL A 76 8.86 -1.47 5.78
C VAL A 76 7.68 -1.34 4.83
N ASP A 77 7.71 -2.04 3.70
CA ASP A 77 6.63 -2.03 2.72
C ASP A 77 5.34 -2.58 3.35
N LEU A 78 5.43 -3.65 4.16
CA LEU A 78 4.29 -4.20 4.85
C LEU A 78 3.75 -3.29 5.96
N LEU A 79 4.61 -2.57 6.68
CA LEU A 79 4.17 -1.55 7.65
C LEU A 79 3.38 -0.44 6.95
N ASP A 80 3.85 0.00 5.78
CA ASP A 80 3.16 1.00 4.98
C ASP A 80 1.80 0.49 4.46
N LEU A 81 1.67 -0.81 4.16
CA LEU A 81 0.38 -1.45 3.85
C LEU A 81 -0.57 -1.47 5.06
N LEU A 82 -0.07 -1.71 6.28
CA LEU A 82 -0.88 -1.65 7.51
C LEU A 82 -1.37 -0.23 7.80
N VAL A 83 -0.56 0.79 7.53
CA VAL A 83 -1.00 2.18 7.60
C VAL A 83 -2.08 2.45 6.56
N ALA A 84 -1.89 1.99 5.32
CA ALA A 84 -2.88 2.16 4.25
C ALA A 84 -4.22 1.47 4.58
N ALA A 85 -4.19 0.25 5.13
CA ALA A 85 -5.38 -0.49 5.53
C ALA A 85 -6.13 0.10 6.75
N GLY A 86 -5.50 1.03 7.48
CA GLY A 86 -6.07 1.66 8.67
C GLY A 86 -5.81 0.89 9.97
N ASP A 87 -4.91 -0.11 9.96
CA ASP A 87 -4.45 -0.76 11.19
C ASP A 87 -3.60 0.17 12.04
N LEU A 88 -2.86 1.06 11.38
CA LEU A 88 -2.01 2.07 11.97
C LEU A 88 -2.31 3.42 11.34
N VAL A 89 -2.08 4.49 12.08
CA VAL A 89 -2.26 5.86 11.60
C VAL A 89 -0.94 6.58 11.70
N GLU A 90 -0.57 7.26 10.62
CA GLU A 90 0.64 8.07 10.59
C GLU A 90 0.28 9.54 10.78
N LEU A 91 0.97 10.21 11.71
CA LEU A 91 0.87 11.65 11.88
C LEU A 91 2.25 12.27 11.84
N ARG A 92 2.35 13.43 11.18
CA ARG A 92 3.55 14.26 11.20
C ARG A 92 3.42 15.29 12.32
N GLN A 93 4.35 15.28 13.27
CA GLN A 93 4.35 16.22 14.39
C GLN A 93 5.54 17.19 14.32
N GLY A 94 5.29 18.47 14.59
CA GLY A 94 6.31 19.50 14.81
C GLY A 94 6.27 20.63 13.76
N GLU A 95 6.33 21.88 14.24
CA GLU A 95 6.22 23.10 13.41
C GLU A 95 7.52 23.42 12.64
N ILE A 96 8.68 23.13 13.25
CA ILE A 96 10.00 23.41 12.67
C ILE A 96 10.65 22.11 12.14
N ARG A 97 10.34 20.97 12.77
CA ARG A 97 10.86 19.65 12.42
C ARG A 97 9.74 18.65 12.49
N THR A 98 9.27 18.21 11.33
CA THR A 98 8.23 17.19 11.22
C THR A 98 8.82 15.81 11.48
N ILE A 99 8.49 15.22 12.63
CA ILE A 99 8.78 13.82 12.96
C ILE A 99 7.57 12.97 12.56
N ARG A 100 7.81 11.92 11.77
CA ARG A 100 6.81 10.90 11.41
C ARG A 100 6.61 9.96 12.59
N LEU A 101 5.42 9.96 13.20
CA LEU A 101 5.03 9.03 14.25
C LEU A 101 3.88 8.14 13.79
N VAL A 102 3.90 6.89 14.22
CA VAL A 102 2.86 5.89 13.97
C VAL A 102 2.07 5.67 15.25
N TYR A 103 0.76 5.71 15.13
CA TYR A 103 -0.26 5.49 16.15
C TYR A 103 -1.06 4.23 15.82
N LEU A 104 -1.76 3.70 16.83
CA LEU A 104 -2.72 2.62 16.60
C LEU A 104 -3.93 3.15 15.84
N GLY A 105 -4.32 2.45 14.77
CA GLY A 105 -5.57 2.72 14.08
C GLY A 105 -6.77 2.28 14.93
N PRO A 106 -7.89 3.02 14.90
CA PRO A 106 -9.06 2.68 15.68
C PRO A 106 -9.68 1.36 15.19
N PRO A 107 -10.16 0.49 16.10
CA PRO A 107 -10.91 -0.71 15.74
C PRO A 107 -12.12 -0.37 14.87
N THR A 108 -12.10 -0.79 13.61
CA THR A 108 -13.07 -0.39 12.59
C THR A 108 -13.45 -1.57 11.71
N TYR A 109 -14.58 -1.45 11.03
CA TYR A 109 -15.00 -2.40 10.00
C TYR A 109 -15.55 -1.70 8.76
N VAL A 110 -15.39 -2.35 7.61
CA VAL A 110 -15.84 -1.91 6.29
C VAL A 110 -16.53 -3.08 5.61
N GLU A 111 -17.72 -2.87 5.06
CA GLU A 111 -18.45 -3.90 4.32
C GLU A 111 -17.79 -4.11 2.94
N LYS A 112 -17.34 -5.34 2.66
CA LYS A 112 -16.83 -5.73 1.33
C LYS A 112 -18.00 -6.10 0.42
N GLU A 113 -18.84 -6.98 0.93
CA GLU A 113 -20.08 -7.48 0.36
C GLU A 113 -21.02 -7.89 1.50
N PRO A 114 -22.34 -8.03 1.27
CA PRO A 114 -23.26 -8.43 2.31
C PRO A 114 -22.79 -9.71 3.02
N GLY A 115 -22.52 -9.60 4.32
CA GLY A 115 -22.10 -10.72 5.16
C GLY A 115 -20.59 -10.89 5.32
N ARG A 116 -19.77 -10.11 4.61
CA ARG A 116 -18.30 -10.16 4.70
C ARG A 116 -17.73 -8.77 4.93
N TYR A 117 -16.99 -8.63 6.03
CA TYR A 117 -16.52 -7.34 6.52
C TYR A 117 -15.00 -7.36 6.68
N LEU A 118 -14.32 -6.37 6.10
CA LEU A 118 -12.93 -6.09 6.42
C LEU A 118 -12.87 -5.47 7.81
N ILE A 119 -11.94 -5.94 8.65
CA ILE A 119 -11.67 -5.37 9.97
C ILE A 119 -10.27 -4.78 10.02
N ALA A 120 -10.17 -3.58 10.61
CA ALA A 120 -8.93 -2.84 10.74
C ALA A 120 -8.77 -2.27 12.15
N GLY A 121 -7.56 -1.80 12.43
CA GLY A 121 -7.18 -1.20 13.70
C GLY A 121 -6.41 -2.16 14.61
N VAL A 122 -5.82 -1.62 15.66
CA VAL A 122 -5.03 -2.37 16.62
C VAL A 122 -5.41 -1.92 18.03
N ARG A 123 -5.72 -2.87 18.92
CA ARG A 123 -5.91 -2.58 20.34
C ARG A 123 -4.57 -2.57 21.07
N PRO A 124 -4.41 -1.76 22.13
CA PRO A 124 -3.17 -1.70 22.88
C PRO A 124 -2.89 -3.03 23.61
N PHE A 125 -1.63 -3.24 23.94
CA PHE A 125 -1.14 -4.38 24.72
C PHE A 125 -1.48 -5.76 24.13
N GLY A 126 -1.61 -5.82 22.81
CA GLY A 126 -1.86 -7.04 22.07
C GLY A 126 -3.25 -7.66 22.33
N ALA A 127 -4.21 -6.87 22.80
CA ALA A 127 -5.59 -7.33 22.95
C ALA A 127 -6.19 -7.68 21.57
N PRO A 128 -6.97 -8.77 21.46
CA PRO A 128 -7.53 -9.20 20.17
C PRO A 128 -8.64 -8.24 19.72
N LEU A 129 -8.75 -8.02 18.40
CA LEU A 129 -9.85 -7.23 17.82
C LEU A 129 -11.19 -7.95 17.99
N ILE A 130 -11.20 -9.25 17.70
CA ILE A 130 -12.35 -10.14 17.79
C ILE A 130 -12.04 -11.14 18.91
N PRO A 131 -12.93 -11.32 19.90
CA PRO A 131 -12.78 -12.37 20.89
C PRO A 131 -12.76 -13.75 20.21
N GLY A 132 -11.76 -14.58 20.53
CA GLY A 132 -11.44 -15.80 19.76
C GLY A 132 -12.50 -16.92 19.82
N ASP A 133 -13.57 -16.74 20.59
CA ASP A 133 -14.71 -17.64 20.72
C ASP A 133 -15.94 -17.20 19.89
N LEU A 134 -15.90 -16.00 19.29
CA LEU A 134 -17.11 -15.37 18.73
C LEU A 134 -17.15 -15.33 17.20
N ALA A 135 -16.01 -15.39 16.51
CA ALA A 135 -15.95 -15.50 15.06
C ALA A 135 -14.54 -15.81 14.54
N ASP A 136 -14.49 -16.54 13.43
CA ASP A 136 -13.25 -16.83 12.71
C ASP A 136 -12.83 -15.63 11.86
N VAL A 137 -11.57 -15.21 12.03
CA VAL A 137 -10.97 -14.15 11.22
C VAL A 137 -10.19 -14.80 10.08
N THR A 138 -10.54 -14.42 8.85
CA THR A 138 -9.78 -14.79 7.66
C THR A 138 -8.67 -13.77 7.42
N TYR A 139 -7.46 -14.26 7.16
CA TYR A 139 -6.29 -13.44 6.86
C TYR A 139 -5.97 -13.56 5.37
N GLU A 140 -5.89 -12.42 4.68
CA GLU A 140 -5.64 -12.35 3.24
C GLU A 140 -4.51 -11.34 2.98
N GLY A 141 -3.28 -11.81 2.90
CA GLY A 141 -2.09 -10.98 2.87
C GLY A 141 -1.96 -10.16 4.15
N HIS A 142 -2.11 -8.84 4.03
CA HIS A 142 -2.05 -7.94 5.17
C HIS A 142 -3.42 -7.52 5.67
N VAL A 143 -4.54 -7.91 5.05
CA VAL A 143 -5.89 -7.54 5.51
C VAL A 143 -6.54 -8.68 6.31
N ARG A 144 -7.53 -8.32 7.12
CA ARG A 144 -8.33 -9.25 7.93
C ARG A 144 -9.79 -9.08 7.58
N SER A 145 -10.51 -10.20 7.43
CA SER A 145 -11.94 -10.21 7.18
C SER A 145 -12.66 -11.10 8.19
N ILE A 146 -13.94 -10.82 8.41
CA ILE A 146 -14.84 -11.61 9.23
C ILE A 146 -16.14 -11.83 8.47
N GLU A 147 -16.70 -13.03 8.58
CA GLU A 147 -18.03 -13.34 8.07
C GLU A 147 -19.05 -13.25 9.21
N VAL A 148 -20.10 -12.48 9.01
CA VAL A 148 -21.19 -12.28 9.98
C VAL A 148 -22.49 -12.16 9.21
N ASP A 149 -23.59 -12.73 9.72
CA ASP A 149 -24.91 -12.58 9.10
C ASP A 149 -25.22 -11.08 8.85
N PRO A 150 -25.45 -10.66 7.59
CA PRO A 150 -25.71 -9.26 7.26
C PRO A 150 -26.87 -8.65 8.05
N ALA A 151 -27.87 -9.46 8.45
CA ALA A 151 -29.01 -8.98 9.23
C ALA A 151 -28.63 -8.55 10.65
N THR A 152 -27.55 -9.11 11.21
CA THR A 152 -27.11 -8.84 12.60
C THR A 152 -25.74 -8.17 12.69
N ALA A 153 -25.00 -8.09 11.57
CA ALA A 153 -23.61 -7.64 11.49
C ALA A 153 -23.34 -6.34 12.23
N THR A 154 -24.18 -5.31 12.06
CA THR A 154 -23.99 -4.02 12.73
C THR A 154 -24.02 -4.14 14.26
N SER A 155 -24.94 -4.95 14.80
CA SER A 155 -25.04 -5.15 16.25
C SER A 155 -23.88 -5.98 16.81
N VAL A 156 -23.48 -7.04 16.09
CA VAL A 156 -22.41 -7.95 16.49
C VAL A 156 -21.06 -7.24 16.47
N LEU A 157 -20.70 -6.59 15.35
CA LEU A 157 -19.43 -5.88 15.20
C LEU A 157 -19.30 -4.70 16.16
N ARG A 158 -20.42 -4.03 16.50
CA ARG A 158 -20.43 -3.00 17.53
C ARG A 158 -20.18 -3.57 18.94
N THR A 159 -20.69 -4.76 19.25
CA THR A 159 -20.39 -5.45 20.52
C THR A 159 -18.90 -5.78 20.64
N PHE A 160 -18.23 -6.06 19.52
CA PHE A 160 -16.76 -6.18 19.48
C PHE A 160 -16.02 -4.83 19.59
N GLY A 161 -16.75 -3.72 19.72
CA GLY A 161 -16.21 -2.37 19.81
C GLY A 161 -15.62 -1.86 18.49
N LEU A 162 -16.09 -2.37 17.35
CA LEU A 162 -15.69 -1.90 16.02
C LEU A 162 -16.62 -0.77 15.54
N HIS A 163 -16.02 0.22 14.88
CA HIS A 163 -16.74 1.34 14.27
C HIS A 163 -16.90 1.14 12.75
N ARG A 164 -18.11 1.33 12.24
CA ARG A 164 -18.38 1.30 10.80
C ARG A 164 -17.70 2.46 10.09
N ILE A 165 -17.02 2.16 8.98
CA ILE A 165 -16.60 3.15 8.00
C ILE A 165 -17.22 2.76 6.65
N GLU A 166 -17.80 3.73 5.95
CA GLU A 166 -18.32 3.49 4.60
C GLU A 166 -17.19 3.17 3.62
N PRO A 167 -17.38 2.22 2.69
CA PRO A 167 -16.35 1.80 1.74
C PRO A 167 -15.68 2.97 1.01
N GLU A 168 -16.45 3.94 0.53
CA GLU A 168 -15.93 5.09 -0.22
C GLU A 168 -15.05 5.98 0.64
N LYS A 169 -15.41 6.15 1.92
CA LYS A 169 -14.63 6.92 2.88
C LYS A 169 -13.34 6.21 3.27
N TRP A 170 -13.41 4.90 3.47
CA TRP A 170 -12.23 4.10 3.80
C TRP A 170 -11.25 4.05 2.62
N VAL A 171 -11.73 3.88 1.38
CA VAL A 171 -10.90 3.95 0.18
C VAL A 171 -10.24 5.33 0.03
N GLY A 172 -10.92 6.41 0.43
CA GLY A 172 -10.36 7.77 0.43
C GLY A 172 -9.93 8.22 -0.97
N GLN A 173 -10.72 7.86 -1.99
CA GLN A 173 -10.41 8.16 -3.39
C GLN A 173 -10.38 9.68 -3.65
N PRO A 174 -9.43 10.18 -4.46
CA PRO A 174 -9.42 11.58 -4.85
C PRO A 174 -10.53 11.87 -5.88
N ALA A 175 -10.75 13.14 -6.21
CA ALA A 175 -11.72 13.54 -7.22
C ALA A 175 -11.39 12.93 -8.60
N LYS A 176 -12.42 12.49 -9.32
CA LYS A 176 -12.30 12.01 -10.71
C LYS A 176 -11.97 13.18 -11.64
N LEU A 177 -10.92 13.03 -12.44
CA LEU A 177 -10.42 14.03 -13.41
C LEU A 177 -10.05 13.31 -14.71
N THR A 178 -9.95 14.05 -15.82
CA THR A 178 -9.23 13.52 -16.98
C THR A 178 -7.71 13.60 -16.75
N ALA A 179 -6.92 12.82 -17.50
CA ALA A 179 -5.46 12.86 -17.40
C ALA A 179 -4.92 14.26 -17.71
N THR A 180 -5.49 14.90 -18.73
CA THR A 180 -5.16 16.27 -19.14
C THR A 180 -5.48 17.28 -18.04
N ASP A 181 -6.68 17.23 -17.44
CA ASP A 181 -7.06 18.17 -16.37
C ASP A 181 -6.10 18.07 -15.17
N LEU A 182 -5.68 16.86 -14.80
CA LEU A 182 -4.72 16.68 -13.71
C LEU A 182 -3.35 17.28 -14.06
N ILE A 183 -2.86 17.08 -15.29
CA ILE A 183 -1.61 17.67 -15.76
C ILE A 183 -1.71 19.20 -15.78
N GLU A 184 -2.81 19.77 -16.27
CA GLU A 184 -3.05 21.21 -16.30
C GLU A 184 -3.06 21.82 -14.88
N GLN A 185 -3.70 21.15 -13.90
CA GLN A 185 -3.67 21.58 -12.50
C GLN A 185 -2.23 21.60 -11.95
N VAL A 186 -1.43 20.59 -12.27
CA VAL A 186 -0.01 20.53 -11.87
C VAL A 186 0.82 21.60 -12.59
N GLN A 187 0.55 21.88 -13.85
CA GLN A 187 1.22 22.93 -14.64
C GLN A 187 0.99 24.32 -14.06
N VAL A 188 -0.26 24.62 -13.71
CA VAL A 188 -0.65 25.86 -13.04
C VAL A 188 0.11 25.97 -11.73
N ARG A 189 0.13 24.92 -10.91
CA ARG A 189 0.82 24.92 -9.61
C ARG A 189 2.34 25.09 -9.76
N LEU A 190 2.97 24.42 -10.74
CA LEU A 190 4.39 24.57 -11.07
C LEU A 190 4.74 26.00 -11.55
N SER A 191 3.82 26.69 -12.22
CA SER A 191 4.05 28.06 -12.71
C SER A 191 4.28 29.07 -11.58
N THR A 192 3.65 28.83 -10.42
CA THR A 192 3.77 29.66 -9.21
C THR A 192 4.67 29.05 -8.13
N ALA A 193 5.23 27.86 -8.36
CA ALA A 193 6.02 27.13 -7.38
C ALA A 193 7.40 27.76 -7.15
N VAL A 194 8.10 27.32 -6.11
CA VAL A 194 9.45 27.80 -5.80
C VAL A 194 10.48 27.33 -6.86
N PRO A 195 11.57 28.08 -7.08
CA PRO A 195 12.69 27.60 -7.88
C PRO A 195 13.24 26.28 -7.32
N ALA A 196 13.59 25.36 -8.22
CA ALA A 196 14.05 24.03 -7.83
C ALA A 196 15.46 24.03 -7.16
N GLY A 197 16.29 25.03 -7.49
CA GLY A 197 17.68 25.12 -7.06
C GLY A 197 18.63 24.21 -7.86
N ASP A 198 19.92 24.56 -7.87
CA ASP A 198 20.94 23.91 -8.73
C ASP A 198 21.56 22.63 -8.14
N ALA A 199 21.34 22.32 -6.86
CA ALA A 199 22.16 21.34 -6.12
C ALA A 199 21.49 19.98 -5.82
N ALA A 200 20.23 19.77 -6.19
CA ALA A 200 19.52 18.53 -5.86
C ALA A 200 19.71 17.45 -6.95
N GLN A 201 20.21 16.28 -6.55
CA GLN A 201 20.27 15.10 -7.42
C GLN A 201 18.87 14.48 -7.55
N PHE A 202 18.08 15.00 -8.47
CA PHE A 202 16.74 14.46 -8.75
C PHE A 202 16.82 13.10 -9.43
N LEU A 203 15.97 12.16 -9.00
CA LEU A 203 15.65 10.96 -9.76
C LEU A 203 14.25 11.10 -10.35
N VAL A 204 14.16 11.26 -11.66
CA VAL A 204 12.87 11.33 -12.38
C VAL A 204 12.36 9.95 -12.71
N ILE A 205 11.04 9.82 -12.81
CA ILE A 205 10.42 8.69 -13.51
C ILE A 205 10.37 9.03 -14.99
N ASP A 206 11.09 8.26 -15.80
CA ASP A 206 11.16 8.44 -17.24
C ASP A 206 9.85 7.98 -17.91
N PRO A 207 9.07 8.89 -18.53
CA PRO A 207 7.86 8.52 -19.26
C PRO A 207 8.16 7.86 -20.61
N GLY A 208 9.40 7.90 -21.10
CA GLY A 208 9.83 7.22 -22.33
C GLY A 208 10.28 5.77 -22.13
N LYS A 209 10.39 5.28 -20.89
CA LYS A 209 10.76 3.89 -20.58
C LYS A 209 9.53 2.98 -20.50
N PRO A 210 9.66 1.67 -20.78
CA PRO A 210 8.54 0.73 -20.71
C PRO A 210 7.81 0.76 -19.36
N VAL A 211 6.47 0.87 -19.41
CA VAL A 211 5.60 0.92 -18.23
C VAL A 211 5.49 -0.43 -17.50
N THR A 212 5.97 -1.52 -18.12
CA THR A 212 5.98 -2.87 -17.55
C THR A 212 7.15 -3.12 -16.60
N TYR A 213 8.12 -2.21 -16.51
CA TYR A 213 9.25 -2.32 -15.59
C TYR A 213 9.48 -1.01 -14.82
N TYR A 214 8.62 -0.74 -13.83
CA TYR A 214 8.64 0.50 -13.04
C TYR A 214 10.02 0.86 -12.47
N ARG A 215 10.76 -0.09 -11.89
CA ARG A 215 12.07 0.19 -11.27
C ARG A 215 13.07 0.76 -12.29
N GLY A 216 13.04 0.27 -13.53
CA GLY A 216 13.92 0.72 -14.61
C GLY A 216 13.59 2.10 -15.18
N ARG A 217 12.46 2.70 -14.77
CA ARG A 217 12.05 4.04 -15.19
C ARG A 217 12.72 5.13 -14.36
N ARG A 218 13.18 4.81 -13.15
CA ARG A 218 13.85 5.79 -12.28
C ARG A 218 15.28 6.04 -12.75
N ARG A 219 15.58 7.30 -13.08
CA ARG A 219 16.93 7.70 -13.50
C ARG A 219 17.25 9.15 -13.10
N PRO A 220 18.53 9.53 -13.04
CA PRO A 220 18.92 10.94 -12.94
C PRO A 220 18.41 11.76 -14.14
N LEU A 221 18.34 13.07 -13.93
CA LEU A 221 18.14 14.03 -15.02
C LEU A 221 19.29 13.97 -16.04
N GLN A 222 18.94 14.21 -17.30
CA GLN A 222 19.86 14.27 -18.43
C GLN A 222 19.80 15.66 -19.10
N PRO A 223 20.89 16.12 -19.75
CA PRO A 223 20.92 17.41 -20.44
C PRO A 223 19.84 17.59 -21.52
N THR A 224 19.30 16.50 -22.04
CA THR A 224 18.24 16.50 -23.06
C THR A 224 16.83 16.55 -22.46
N ASP A 225 16.67 16.43 -21.15
CA ASP A 225 15.35 16.42 -20.53
C ASP A 225 14.73 17.82 -20.55
N SER A 226 13.52 17.92 -21.07
CA SER A 226 12.71 19.13 -21.00
C SER A 226 11.25 18.76 -20.82
N GLY A 227 10.52 19.57 -20.05
CA GLY A 227 9.12 19.33 -19.72
C GLY A 227 8.93 19.05 -18.23
N GLU A 228 7.90 18.27 -17.92
CA GLU A 228 7.44 18.05 -16.55
C GLU A 228 7.56 16.58 -16.18
N PHE A 229 8.04 16.35 -14.97
CA PHE A 229 8.38 15.02 -14.48
C PHE A 229 7.88 14.83 -13.06
N VAL A 230 7.51 13.59 -12.74
CA VAL A 230 7.48 13.13 -11.36
C VAL A 230 8.90 12.80 -10.95
N ALA A 231 9.34 13.29 -9.79
CA ALA A 231 10.70 13.11 -9.32
C ALA A 231 10.77 12.75 -7.83
N ARG A 232 11.93 12.21 -7.45
CA ARG A 232 12.39 12.09 -6.07
C ARG A 232 13.48 13.12 -5.84
N ARG A 233 13.34 13.94 -4.80
CA ARG A 233 14.40 14.87 -4.36
C ARG A 233 14.97 14.44 -3.01
N PRO A 234 16.30 14.37 -2.87
CA PRO A 234 16.94 14.11 -1.59
C PRO A 234 16.56 15.16 -0.54
N GLN A 235 16.50 14.74 0.71
CA GLN A 235 16.42 15.64 1.86
C GLN A 235 17.47 15.25 2.91
N ALA A 236 17.86 16.21 3.76
CA ALA A 236 18.94 16.00 4.72
C ALA A 236 18.67 14.84 5.70
N TYR A 237 17.39 14.57 6.00
CA TYR A 237 16.97 13.51 6.91
C TYR A 237 15.66 12.90 6.44
N GLY A 238 15.52 11.57 6.54
CA GLY A 238 14.32 10.85 6.10
C GLY A 238 14.44 10.29 4.67
N ALA A 239 13.40 9.60 4.22
CA ALA A 239 13.33 9.10 2.84
C ALA A 239 13.16 10.28 1.88
N ASP A 240 13.68 10.20 0.65
CA ASP A 240 13.51 11.29 -0.33
C ASP A 240 12.04 11.73 -0.48
N LEU A 241 11.83 12.96 -0.90
CA LEU A 241 10.48 13.49 -1.12
C LEU A 241 10.05 13.23 -2.55
N TRP A 242 8.77 12.91 -2.72
CA TRP A 242 8.15 12.92 -4.05
C TRP A 242 7.82 14.36 -4.42
N CYS A 243 8.06 14.75 -5.67
CA CYS A 243 7.76 16.09 -6.16
C CYS A 243 7.35 16.09 -7.63
N ALA A 244 6.64 17.14 -8.03
CA ALA A 244 6.52 17.53 -9.43
C ALA A 244 7.67 18.48 -9.78
N LEU A 245 8.27 18.30 -10.95
CA LEU A 245 9.47 19.01 -11.38
C LEU A 245 9.32 19.51 -12.81
N ARG A 246 9.54 20.81 -13.03
CA ARG A 246 9.69 21.39 -14.37
C ARG A 246 11.17 21.52 -14.72
N VAL A 247 11.56 21.02 -15.88
CA VAL A 247 12.95 20.94 -16.35
C VAL A 247 13.06 21.59 -17.73
N SER A 248 14.17 22.28 -17.98
CA SER A 248 14.53 22.80 -19.30
C SER A 248 15.99 22.46 -19.58
N ASN A 249 16.26 21.71 -20.65
CA ASN A 249 17.60 21.26 -21.05
C ASN A 249 18.42 20.65 -19.90
N GLY A 250 17.78 19.75 -19.14
CA GLY A 250 18.35 19.08 -17.97
C GLY A 250 18.47 19.94 -16.72
N VAL A 251 18.09 21.23 -16.78
CA VAL A 251 18.15 22.16 -15.64
C VAL A 251 16.80 22.25 -14.94
N PRO A 252 16.70 21.82 -13.66
CA PRO A 252 15.51 22.04 -12.83
C PRO A 252 15.13 23.52 -12.74
N GLN A 253 13.88 23.86 -13.05
CA GLN A 253 13.37 25.23 -13.03
C GLN A 253 12.49 25.49 -11.81
N ARG A 254 11.47 24.66 -11.61
CA ARG A 254 10.44 24.83 -10.59
C ARG A 254 10.07 23.48 -10.01
N LEU A 255 9.76 23.44 -8.72
CA LEU A 255 9.26 22.23 -8.07
C LEU A 255 8.25 22.55 -6.96
N PHE A 256 7.38 21.60 -6.68
CA PHE A 256 6.66 21.51 -5.41
C PHE A 256 6.62 20.05 -4.93
N ASP A 257 6.62 19.86 -3.61
CA ASP A 257 6.64 18.53 -3.00
C ASP A 257 5.22 17.98 -2.80
N PHE A 258 5.10 16.65 -2.89
CA PHE A 258 3.91 15.90 -2.51
C PHE A 258 3.99 15.42 -1.05
N PRO A 259 2.86 15.25 -0.36
CA PRO A 259 1.49 15.58 -0.81
C PRO A 259 1.24 17.09 -0.80
N VAL A 260 0.27 17.58 -1.58
CA VAL A 260 0.01 19.03 -1.64
C VAL A 260 -1.21 19.46 -0.85
N ASP A 261 -2.35 18.81 -1.06
CA ASP A 261 -3.63 19.29 -0.52
C ASP A 261 -3.97 18.67 0.84
N ASN A 262 -3.47 17.46 1.08
CA ASN A 262 -3.67 16.75 2.34
C ASN A 262 -2.32 16.24 2.88
N PRO A 263 -1.75 16.87 3.92
CA PRO A 263 -0.46 16.44 4.48
C PRO A 263 -0.48 15.02 5.07
N ASP A 264 -1.67 14.47 5.33
CA ASP A 264 -1.86 13.15 5.93
C ASP A 264 -1.85 12.02 4.89
N VAL A 265 -1.92 12.32 3.58
CA VAL A 265 -1.80 11.27 2.55
C VAL A 265 -0.33 11.06 2.15
N PRO A 266 0.09 9.81 1.83
CA PRO A 266 1.42 9.56 1.33
C PRO A 266 1.67 10.32 0.02
N GLY A 267 2.74 11.10 -0.06
CA GLY A 267 3.09 11.84 -1.29
C GLY A 267 3.32 10.95 -2.52
N ARG A 268 3.56 9.64 -2.32
CA ARG A 268 3.65 8.65 -3.41
C ARG A 268 2.32 8.48 -4.15
N ASP A 269 1.19 8.67 -3.48
CA ASP A 269 -0.14 8.49 -4.08
C ASP A 269 -0.39 9.55 -5.18
N GLU A 270 -0.09 10.81 -4.86
CA GLU A 270 -0.16 11.91 -5.84
C GLU A 270 0.89 11.75 -6.94
N ALA A 271 2.10 11.36 -6.59
CA ALA A 271 3.18 11.14 -7.55
C ALA A 271 2.86 10.05 -8.57
N TRP A 272 2.38 8.89 -8.11
CA TRP A 272 2.03 7.77 -8.98
C TRP A 272 0.80 8.07 -9.83
N ARG A 273 -0.19 8.79 -9.27
CA ARG A 273 -1.34 9.26 -10.05
C ARG A 273 -0.93 10.24 -11.14
N LEU A 274 -0.07 11.22 -10.84
CA LEU A 274 0.46 12.14 -11.84
C LEU A 274 1.27 11.40 -12.91
N GLN A 275 2.08 10.42 -12.52
CA GLN A 275 2.84 9.62 -13.50
C GLN A 275 1.90 8.87 -14.44
N ALA A 276 0.81 8.28 -13.93
CA ALA A 276 -0.17 7.59 -14.75
C ALA A 276 -0.85 8.55 -15.75
N ALA A 277 -1.14 9.79 -15.34
CA ALA A 277 -1.67 10.83 -16.25
C ALA A 277 -0.67 11.18 -17.36
N ILE A 278 0.61 11.42 -17.01
CA ILE A 278 1.68 11.72 -17.98
C ILE A 278 1.82 10.59 -18.99
N ASP A 279 1.82 9.34 -18.51
CA ASP A 279 1.91 8.14 -19.33
C ASP A 279 0.73 8.05 -20.32
N ALA A 280 -0.49 8.29 -19.85
CA ALA A 280 -1.69 8.26 -20.67
C ALA A 280 -1.72 9.36 -21.74
N VAL A 281 -1.40 10.61 -21.39
CA VAL A 281 -1.38 11.74 -22.35
C VAL A 281 -0.28 11.57 -23.41
N ARG A 282 0.81 10.86 -23.09
CA ARG A 282 1.87 10.53 -24.05
C ARG A 282 1.54 9.33 -24.95
N GLY A 283 0.36 8.71 -24.81
CA GLY A 283 -0.05 7.56 -25.60
C GLY A 283 0.54 6.23 -25.13
N THR A 284 1.16 6.18 -23.96
CA THR A 284 1.73 4.96 -23.36
C THR A 284 1.18 4.75 -21.95
N PRO A 285 -0.15 4.56 -21.79
CA PRO A 285 -0.77 4.41 -20.48
C PRO A 285 -0.19 3.22 -19.71
N GLN A 286 -0.23 3.30 -18.39
CA GLN A 286 0.19 2.18 -17.56
C GLN A 286 -0.70 0.96 -17.79
N LEU A 287 -0.08 -0.22 -17.75
CA LEU A 287 -0.73 -1.47 -18.12
C LEU A 287 -0.99 -2.34 -16.89
N TYR A 288 -2.07 -3.11 -16.98
CA TYR A 288 -2.33 -4.27 -16.14
C TYR A 288 -2.74 -5.44 -17.04
N ARG A 289 -2.64 -6.67 -16.55
CA ARG A 289 -3.04 -7.86 -17.30
C ARG A 289 -4.12 -8.59 -16.53
N MET A 290 -5.21 -8.95 -17.20
CA MET A 290 -6.27 -9.80 -16.64
C MET A 290 -6.21 -11.14 -17.32
N ARG A 291 -6.25 -12.23 -16.56
CA ARG A 291 -6.28 -13.61 -17.07
C ARG A 291 -7.38 -14.38 -16.37
N PRO A 292 -8.20 -15.16 -17.08
CA PRO A 292 -9.12 -16.09 -16.43
C PRO A 292 -8.32 -17.14 -15.63
N THR A 293 -8.89 -17.62 -14.53
CA THR A 293 -8.38 -18.82 -13.86
C THR A 293 -9.14 -20.05 -14.32
N ASP A 294 -8.44 -21.16 -14.51
CA ASP A 294 -9.08 -22.46 -14.75
C ASP A 294 -9.77 -22.92 -13.46
N GLY A 295 -11.11 -22.94 -13.45
CA GLY A 295 -11.88 -23.35 -12.28
C GLY A 295 -13.40 -23.24 -12.48
N PRO A 296 -14.20 -23.84 -11.59
CA PRO A 296 -15.67 -23.76 -11.65
C PRO A 296 -16.18 -22.35 -11.36
N ASN A 297 -15.40 -21.55 -10.64
CA ASN A 297 -15.66 -20.14 -10.42
C ASN A 297 -14.98 -19.35 -11.53
N SER A 298 -15.72 -18.48 -12.23
CA SER A 298 -15.22 -17.55 -13.24
C SER A 298 -14.40 -16.41 -12.63
N ASP A 299 -13.43 -16.76 -11.78
CA ASP A 299 -12.46 -15.85 -11.19
C ASP A 299 -11.39 -15.47 -12.25
N GLY A 300 -10.73 -14.34 -12.03
CA GLY A 300 -9.60 -13.89 -12.83
C GLY A 300 -8.45 -13.42 -11.95
N ILE A 301 -7.22 -13.55 -12.47
CA ILE A 301 -6.02 -12.93 -11.93
C ILE A 301 -5.80 -11.59 -12.61
N VAL A 302 -5.62 -10.54 -11.81
CA VAL A 302 -5.23 -9.20 -12.23
C VAL A 302 -3.78 -8.96 -11.81
N ASP A 303 -2.89 -8.82 -12.80
CA ASP A 303 -1.47 -8.54 -12.63
C ASP A 303 -1.19 -7.06 -12.86
N PHE A 304 -0.41 -6.44 -11.97
CA PHE A 304 -0.01 -5.04 -12.07
C PHE A 304 1.50 -4.92 -12.30
N PHE A 305 1.93 -4.00 -13.15
CA PHE A 305 3.36 -3.79 -13.49
C PHE A 305 3.92 -2.44 -13.03
N SER A 306 3.03 -1.57 -12.55
CA SER A 306 3.34 -0.28 -11.94
C SER A 306 2.71 -0.24 -10.55
N PRO A 307 3.32 0.50 -9.60
CA PRO A 307 2.73 0.67 -8.28
C PRO A 307 1.39 1.41 -8.39
N LEU A 308 0.50 1.13 -7.45
CA LEU A 308 -0.80 1.79 -7.36
C LEU A 308 -0.79 2.77 -6.18
N PRO A 309 -1.43 3.94 -6.30
CA PRO A 309 -1.71 4.77 -5.14
C PRO A 309 -2.46 3.98 -4.06
N GLY A 310 -2.25 4.29 -2.78
CA GLY A 310 -2.84 3.56 -1.65
C GLY A 310 -4.38 3.50 -1.71
N TRP A 311 -5.05 4.54 -2.20
CA TRP A 311 -6.50 4.51 -2.42
C TRP A 311 -6.94 3.50 -3.50
N ALA A 312 -6.14 3.26 -4.54
CA ALA A 312 -6.43 2.24 -5.54
C ALA A 312 -6.18 0.82 -4.99
N GLU A 313 -5.13 0.64 -4.19
CA GLU A 313 -4.87 -0.62 -3.48
C GLU A 313 -5.97 -0.95 -2.47
N ARG A 314 -6.45 0.04 -1.70
CA ARG A 314 -7.60 -0.13 -0.82
C ARG A 314 -8.84 -0.58 -1.58
N ARG A 315 -9.12 0.01 -2.75
CA ARG A 315 -10.25 -0.45 -3.57
C ARG A 315 -10.10 -1.92 -3.97
N LEU A 316 -8.89 -2.37 -4.34
CA LEU A 316 -8.61 -3.78 -4.61
C LEU A 316 -8.88 -4.66 -3.39
N GLN A 317 -8.48 -4.24 -2.20
CA GLN A 317 -8.69 -5.01 -0.96
C GLN A 317 -10.18 -5.24 -0.61
N LEU A 318 -11.08 -4.40 -1.13
CA LEU A 318 -12.53 -4.60 -0.97
C LEU A 318 -13.10 -5.66 -1.92
N VAL A 319 -12.58 -5.75 -3.14
CA VAL A 319 -13.21 -6.53 -4.22
C VAL A 319 -12.37 -7.70 -4.73
N ALA A 320 -11.14 -7.83 -4.23
CA ALA A 320 -10.17 -8.83 -4.64
C ALA A 320 -9.36 -9.34 -3.44
N VAL A 321 -8.68 -10.45 -3.66
CA VAL A 321 -7.81 -11.11 -2.68
C VAL A 321 -6.39 -11.15 -3.25
N PRO A 322 -5.33 -10.90 -2.46
CA PRO A 322 -3.96 -11.10 -2.93
C PRO A 322 -3.76 -12.52 -3.50
N ALA A 323 -3.00 -12.62 -4.58
CA ALA A 323 -2.66 -13.88 -5.22
C ALA A 323 -1.14 -14.02 -5.37
N ASP A 324 -0.68 -15.25 -5.64
CA ASP A 324 0.72 -15.49 -5.97
C ASP A 324 1.14 -14.61 -7.14
N ARG A 325 2.27 -13.93 -6.95
CA ARG A 325 2.78 -12.98 -7.93
C ARG A 325 3.12 -13.69 -9.23
N SER A 326 2.40 -13.36 -10.29
CA SER A 326 2.70 -13.82 -11.64
C SER A 326 4.09 -13.36 -12.08
N THR A 327 4.72 -14.14 -12.97
CA THR A 327 6.01 -13.78 -13.55
C THR A 327 5.98 -12.38 -14.20
N GLY A 328 6.94 -11.54 -13.81
CA GLY A 328 7.09 -10.18 -14.31
C GLY A 328 6.13 -9.16 -13.71
N ALA A 329 5.09 -9.59 -12.98
CA ALA A 329 4.20 -8.68 -12.27
C ALA A 329 4.88 -8.12 -11.02
N LEU A 330 4.50 -6.89 -10.63
CA LEU A 330 4.86 -6.31 -9.36
C LEU A 330 4.07 -6.97 -8.23
N PHE A 331 2.77 -7.16 -8.43
CA PHE A 331 1.86 -7.89 -7.56
C PHE A 331 0.62 -8.38 -8.35
N SER A 332 -0.09 -9.34 -7.78
CA SER A 332 -1.23 -10.01 -8.40
C SER A 332 -2.39 -10.14 -7.42
N PHE A 333 -3.62 -10.03 -7.95
CA PHE A 333 -4.86 -10.21 -7.18
C PHE A 333 -5.79 -11.18 -7.89
N ARG A 334 -6.56 -11.95 -7.13
CA ARG A 334 -7.68 -12.76 -7.61
C ARG A 334 -8.99 -12.05 -7.31
N ALA A 335 -9.86 -11.92 -8.31
CA ALA A 335 -11.18 -11.32 -8.19
C ALA A 335 -12.20 -12.14 -8.98
N SER A 336 -13.48 -12.05 -8.59
CA SER A 336 -14.57 -12.60 -9.40
C SER A 336 -14.67 -11.90 -10.76
N SER A 337 -15.35 -12.49 -11.74
CA SER A 337 -15.58 -11.87 -13.05
C SER A 337 -16.22 -10.48 -12.94
N THR A 338 -17.25 -10.33 -12.12
CA THR A 338 -17.92 -9.05 -11.86
C THR A 338 -16.97 -8.03 -11.24
N ALA A 339 -16.16 -8.43 -10.26
CA ALA A 339 -15.15 -7.56 -9.68
C ALA A 339 -14.07 -7.16 -10.70
N CYS A 340 -13.68 -8.06 -11.61
CA CYS A 340 -12.74 -7.74 -12.69
C CYS A 340 -13.28 -6.67 -13.65
N GLU A 341 -14.56 -6.74 -14.02
CA GLU A 341 -15.21 -5.72 -14.85
C GLU A 341 -15.25 -4.35 -14.16
N ASP A 342 -15.61 -4.33 -12.87
CA ASP A 342 -15.61 -3.12 -12.07
C ASP A 342 -14.21 -2.52 -11.89
N LEU A 343 -13.20 -3.36 -11.67
CA LEU A 343 -11.81 -2.95 -11.58
C LEU A 343 -11.30 -2.37 -12.90
N ARG A 344 -11.65 -2.98 -14.04
CA ARG A 344 -11.29 -2.46 -15.37
C ARG A 344 -11.78 -1.02 -15.55
N ARG A 345 -13.05 -0.78 -15.23
CA ARG A 345 -13.67 0.55 -15.30
C ARG A 345 -13.00 1.51 -14.32
N TYR A 346 -12.83 1.10 -13.07
CA TYR A 346 -12.21 1.93 -12.02
C TYR A 346 -10.78 2.36 -12.38
N LEU A 347 -9.93 1.43 -12.81
CA LEU A 347 -8.53 1.70 -13.18
C LEU A 347 -8.45 2.61 -14.42
N GLY A 348 -9.33 2.40 -15.41
CA GLY A 348 -9.41 3.25 -16.60
C GLY A 348 -9.90 4.67 -16.29
N GLU A 349 -10.83 4.82 -15.35
CA GLU A 349 -11.40 6.12 -14.99
C GLU A 349 -10.53 6.93 -14.02
N MET A 350 -9.87 6.27 -13.08
CA MET A 350 -9.15 6.94 -11.99
C MET A 350 -7.64 7.04 -12.22
N LEU A 351 -7.08 6.12 -13.01
CA LEU A 351 -5.66 6.03 -13.32
C LEU A 351 -5.36 5.95 -14.83
N TRP A 352 -6.37 5.99 -15.70
CA TRP A 352 -6.21 5.93 -17.15
C TRP A 352 -5.41 4.71 -17.63
N MET A 353 -5.43 3.62 -16.85
CA MET A 353 -4.72 2.39 -17.17
C MET A 353 -5.45 1.57 -18.22
N GLN A 354 -4.70 0.75 -18.95
CA GLN A 354 -5.25 -0.14 -19.97
C GLN A 354 -4.92 -1.61 -19.68
N ALA A 355 -5.86 -2.48 -20.02
CA ALA A 355 -5.62 -3.91 -20.01
C ALA A 355 -4.68 -4.28 -21.17
N MET A 356 -3.72 -5.16 -20.93
CA MET A 356 -2.97 -5.81 -21.99
C MET A 356 -3.90 -6.72 -22.79
N GLU A 357 -3.92 -6.60 -24.11
CA GLU A 357 -4.62 -7.55 -24.98
C GLU A 357 -3.92 -8.91 -24.93
N GLU A 358 -4.70 -10.00 -24.81
CA GLU A 358 -4.19 -11.36 -24.91
C GLU A 358 -3.61 -11.59 -26.32
N GLY A 359 -2.28 -11.59 -26.43
CA GLY A 359 -1.57 -11.82 -27.70
C GLY A 359 -0.45 -10.83 -28.01
N GLY A 360 -0.33 -9.73 -27.27
CA GLY A 360 0.79 -8.81 -27.40
C GLY A 360 2.04 -9.34 -26.68
N SER A 361 2.89 -10.08 -27.39
CA SER A 361 4.26 -10.35 -26.93
C SER A 361 4.98 -9.03 -26.63
N ALA A 362 5.54 -8.94 -25.42
CA ALA A 362 6.39 -7.83 -24.98
C ALA A 362 7.70 -7.76 -25.76
#